data_AF-A0A6C0K5V5-F1
#
_entry.id   AF-A0A6C0K5V5-F1
#
_cell.length_a   1.000
_cell.length_b   1.000
_cell.length_c   1.000
_cell.angle_alpha   90.00
_cell.angle_beta   90.00
_cell.angle_gamma   90.00
#
_symmetry.space_group_name_H-M   'P 1'
#
loop_
_entity.id
_entity.type
_entity.pdbx_description
1 polymer ?
#
loop_
_entity_poly.entity_id
_entity_poly.type
_entity_poly.pdbx_seq_one_letter_code
_entity_poly.pdbx_strand_id
1 'polypeptide(L)' 'MLGLSNSTLFVFMVGLMAIVVLHAGIVRIHEGFKAGEAGIRCGVDLPTCAGGTQCLNGFCQRMDIPHLQENQLPVL' A
#
# COMPACT_ATOMS: atom_id res chain seq x y z
N MET A 1 45.16 5.17 8.75
CA MET A 1 44.29 5.62 7.64
C MET A 1 43.55 4.41 7.12
N LEU A 2 42.24 4.31 7.37
CA LEU A 2 41.43 3.19 6.84
C LEU A 2 41.29 3.38 5.33
N GLY A 3 42.12 2.67 4.56
CA GLY A 3 42.02 2.64 3.10
C GLY A 3 40.81 1.82 2.69
N LEU A 4 39.66 2.47 2.56
CA LEU A 4 38.47 1.83 2.00
C LEU A 4 38.70 1.59 0.51
N SER A 5 38.57 0.32 0.10
CA SER A 5 38.60 -0.04 -1.32
C SER A 5 37.37 0.52 -2.03
N ASN A 6 37.49 0.83 -3.32
CA ASN A 6 36.37 1.32 -4.14
C ASN A 6 35.18 0.35 -4.11
N SER A 7 35.44 -0.96 -4.02
CA SER A 7 34.42 -2.00 -3.90
C SER A 7 33.64 -1.86 -2.58
N THR A 8 34.32 -1.54 -1.48
CA THR A 8 33.68 -1.34 -0.17
C THR A 8 32.79 -0.10 -0.18
N LEU A 9 33.22 0.98 -0.83
CA LEU A 9 32.42 2.20 -1.00
C LEU A 9 31.18 1.96 -1.85
N PHE A 10 31.33 1.21 -2.95
CA PHE A 10 30.22 0.87 -3.83
C PHE A 10 29.12 0.08 -3.10
N VAL A 11 29.51 -0.96 -2.35
CA VAL A 11 28.55 -1.75 -1.56
C VAL A 11 27.83 -0.89 -0.52
N PHE A 12 28.55 0.02 0.14
CA PHE A 12 27.94 0.95 1.10
C PHE A 12 26.92 1.89 0.45
N MET A 13 27.24 2.45 -0.71
CA MET A 13 26.34 3.34 -1.44
C MET A 13 25.07 2.64 -1.89
N VAL A 14 25.19 1.41 -2.42
CA VAL A 14 24.03 0.61 -2.84
C VAL A 14 23.15 0.26 -1.63
N GLY A 15 23.75 -0.14 -0.51
CA GLY A 15 23.02 -0.43 0.74
C GLY A 15 22.29 0.79 1.29
N LEU A 16 22.93 1.96 1.31
CA LEU A 16 22.30 3.21 1.77
C LEU A 16 21.14 3.63 0.86
N MET A 17 21.30 3.54 -0.45
CA MET A 17 20.21 3.79 -1.41
C MET A 17 19.02 2.87 -1.18
N ALA A 18 19.24 1.57 -0.95
CA ALA A 18 18.16 0.63 -0.67
C ALA A 18 17.40 0.99 0.61
N ILE A 19 18.12 1.35 1.69
CA ILE A 19 17.50 1.77 2.96
C ILE A 19 16.65 3.03 2.77
N VAL A 20 17.17 4.01 2.03
CA VAL A 20 16.44 5.26 1.73
C VAL A 20 15.19 4.97 0.91
N VAL A 21 15.26 4.14 -0.12
CA VAL A 21 14.10 3.78 -0.95
C VAL A 21 13.02 3.05 -0.13
N LEU A 22 13.42 2.16 0.78
CA LEU A 22 12.53 1.44 1.69
C LEU A 22 11.86 2.40 2.70
N HIS A 23 12.62 3.30 3.32
CA HIS A 23 12.10 4.22 4.35
C HIS A 23 11.33 5.41 3.79
N ALA A 24 11.71 5.92 2.62
CA ALA A 24 11.00 7.02 1.97
C ALA A 24 9.62 6.60 1.46
N GLY A 25 9.25 5.31 1.57
CA GLY A 25 7.95 4.80 1.14
C GLY A 25 7.71 5.01 -0.35
N ILE A 26 8.78 5.14 -1.15
CA ILE A 26 8.69 5.30 -2.62
C ILE A 26 8.10 4.03 -3.23
N VAL A 27 8.37 2.88 -2.61
CA VAL A 27 7.71 1.61 -2.91
C VAL A 27 6.41 1.52 -2.10
N ARG A 28 5.44 2.40 -2.39
CA ARG A 28 4.06 2.11 -1.99
C ARG A 28 3.52 1.07 -2.95
N ILE A 29 3.64 -0.21 -2.60
CA ILE A 29 2.89 -1.26 -3.27
C ILE A 29 1.43 -1.09 -2.84
N HIS A 30 0.73 -0.16 -3.47
CA HIS A 30 -0.73 -0.05 -3.37
C HIS A 30 -1.31 -1.20 -4.18
N GLU A 31 -1.31 -2.39 -3.59
CA GLU A 31 -2.09 -3.50 -4.12
C GLU A 31 -3.54 -3.25 -3.77
N GLY A 32 -4.38 -3.21 -4.82
CA GLY A 32 -5.81 -3.12 -4.69
C GLY A 32 -6.37 -4.21 -3.79
N PHE A 33 -7.46 -3.89 -3.09
CA PHE A 33 -8.31 -4.83 -2.33
C PHE A 33 -7.55 -6.01 -1.70
N LYS A 34 -6.72 -5.75 -0.69
CA LYS A 34 -6.19 -6.86 0.11
C LYS A 34 -7.28 -7.41 1.02
N ALA A 35 -7.85 -8.54 0.64
CA ALA A 35 -8.51 -9.43 1.58
C ALA A 35 -7.49 -9.78 2.68
N GLY A 36 -7.65 -9.19 3.86
CA GLY A 36 -6.73 -9.36 4.99
C GLY A 36 -5.92 -8.12 5.42
N GLU A 37 -6.07 -6.96 4.77
CA GLU A 37 -5.62 -5.71 5.41
C GLU A 37 -6.59 -5.27 6.50
N ALA A 38 -6.05 -4.82 7.63
CA ALA A 38 -6.80 -4.34 8.79
C ALA A 38 -7.39 -2.95 8.53
N GLY A 39 -8.32 -2.85 7.56
CA GLY A 39 -9.26 -1.74 7.51
C GLY A 39 -10.20 -1.78 8.72
N ILE A 40 -10.83 -0.65 9.04
CA ILE A 40 -11.90 -0.63 10.06
C ILE A 40 -13.01 -1.54 9.56
N ARG A 41 -13.24 -2.63 10.29
CA ARG A 41 -14.31 -3.58 10.00
C ARG A 41 -15.65 -2.93 10.34
N CYS A 42 -16.66 -3.23 9.54
CA CYS A 42 -18.02 -2.74 9.72
C CYS A 42 -19.02 -3.89 9.54
N GLY A 43 -20.22 -3.73 10.09
CA GLY A 43 -21.23 -4.78 10.17
C GLY A 43 -22.27 -4.44 11.23
N VAL A 44 -23.22 -5.35 11.45
CA VAL A 44 -24.33 -5.16 12.41
C VAL A 44 -23.81 -4.96 13.84
N ASP A 45 -22.77 -5.70 14.22
CA ASP A 45 -22.19 -5.69 15.57
C ASP A 45 -20.86 -4.92 15.66
N LEU A 46 -20.55 -4.11 14.65
CA LEU A 46 -19.27 -3.40 14.52
C LEU A 46 -19.49 -1.87 14.44
N PRO A 47 -18.47 -1.06 14.74
CA PRO A 47 -18.58 0.39 14.62
C PRO A 47 -18.98 0.82 13.22
N THR A 48 -19.76 1.91 13.15
CA THR A 48 -20.12 2.54 11.89
C THR A 48 -18.91 3.18 11.22
N CYS A 49 -18.92 3.19 9.88
CA CYS A 49 -17.86 3.78 9.10
C CYS A 49 -17.79 5.31 9.28
N ALA A 50 -16.57 5.84 9.35
CA ALA A 50 -16.33 7.27 9.50
C ALA A 50 -16.82 8.05 8.26
N GLY A 51 -17.11 9.34 8.43
CA GLY A 51 -17.68 10.19 7.39
C GLY A 51 -16.92 10.11 6.06
N GLY A 52 -17.65 9.87 4.97
CA GLY A 52 -17.10 9.69 3.62
C GLY A 52 -16.74 8.25 3.25
N THR A 53 -16.94 7.28 4.15
CA THR A 53 -16.78 5.84 3.87
C THR A 53 -18.10 5.09 4.05
N GLN A 54 -18.31 4.05 3.25
CA GLN A 54 -19.44 3.14 3.33
C GLN A 54 -18.97 1.72 3.63
N CYS A 55 -19.85 0.94 4.24
CA CYS A 55 -19.56 -0.46 4.53
C CYS A 55 -19.74 -1.31 3.28
N LEU A 56 -18.64 -1.86 2.75
CA LEU A 56 -18.62 -2.72 1.58
C LEU A 56 -17.90 -4.02 1.95
N ASN A 57 -18.60 -5.15 1.81
CA ASN A 57 -18.07 -6.49 2.12
C ASN A 57 -17.45 -6.62 3.53
N GLY A 58 -17.99 -5.91 4.52
CA GLY A 58 -17.52 -5.96 5.92
C GLY A 58 -16.37 -5.00 6.26
N PHE A 59 -16.03 -4.08 5.35
CA PHE A 59 -14.98 -3.08 5.56
C PHE A 59 -15.42 -1.67 5.16
N CYS A 60 -14.93 -0.67 5.89
CA CYS A 60 -15.17 0.73 5.56
C CYS A 60 -14.34 1.17 4.36
N GLN A 61 -15.00 1.60 3.29
CA GLN A 61 -14.37 1.97 2.03
C GLN A 61 -14.90 3.32 1.54
N ARG A 62 -14.02 4.13 0.93
CA ARG A 62 -14.44 5.41 0.34
C ARG A 62 -15.21 5.17 -0.96
N MET A 63 -16.18 6.04 -1.22
CA MET A 63 -17.04 5.96 -2.41
C MET A 63 -16.48 6.76 -3.60
N ASP A 64 -15.29 7.33 -3.47
CA ASP A 64 -14.57 8.07 -4.53
C ASP A 64 -13.83 7.13 -5.51
N ILE A 65 -14.08 5.83 -5.44
CA ILE A 65 -13.46 4.84 -6.32
C ILE A 65 -14.08 4.99 -7.71
N PRO A 66 -13.26 5.07 -8.79
CA PRO A 66 -13.78 5.16 -10.14
C PRO A 66 -14.68 3.95 -10.44
N HIS A 67 -15.93 4.23 -10.81
CA HIS A 67 -16.84 3.19 -11.30
C HIS A 67 -16.31 2.65 -12.63
N LEU A 68 -16.15 1.33 -12.71
CA LEU A 68 -15.98 0.69 -14.01
C LEU A 68 -17.27 0.87 -14.79
N GLN A 69 -17.16 1.23 -16.07
CA GLN A 69 -18.32 1.23 -16.96
C GLN A 69 -18.86 -0.20 -17.10
N GLU A 70 -20.18 -0.33 -17.28
CA GLU A 70 -20.81 -1.63 -17.53
C GLU A 70 -20.05 -2.39 -18.63
N ASN A 71 -19.74 -3.65 -18.38
CA ASN A 71 -19.02 -4.59 -19.26
C ASN A 71 -17.49 -4.42 -19.39
N GLN A 72 -16.83 -3.63 -18.54
CA GLN A 72 -15.36 -3.61 -18.47
C GLN A 72 -14.79 -4.51 -17.36
N LEU A 73 -15.29 -5.74 -17.22
CA LEU A 73 -14.58 -6.71 -16.39
C LEU A 73 -13.24 -7.01 -17.08
N PRO A 74 -12.08 -6.87 -16.40
CA PRO A 74 -10.83 -7.37 -16.93
C PRO A 74 -10.94 -8.90 -17.01
N VAL A 75 -11.25 -9.40 -18.21
CA VAL A 75 -11.14 -10.81 -18.53
C VAL A 75 -9.65 -11.13 -18.58
N LEU A 76 -9.19 -11.84 -17.56
CA LEU A 76 -7.86 -12.48 -17.50
C LEU A 76 -7.81 -13.67 -18.44
#